data_AF-A0A947ZEV3-F1
#
_entry.id   AF-A0A947ZEV3-F1
#
_cell.length_a   1.000
_cell.length_b   1.000
_cell.length_c   1.000
_cell.angle_alpha   90.00
_cell.angle_beta   90.00
_cell.angle_gamma   90.00
#
_symmetry.space_group_name_H-M   'P 1'
#
loop_
_entity.id
_entity.type
_entity.pdbx_description
1 polymer ?
#
loop_
_entity_poly.entity_id
_entity_poly.type
_entity_poly.pdbx_seq_one_letter_code
_entity_poly.pdbx_strand_id
1 'polypeptide(L)'
;MAGTKFSIAYRIIIATIVLILLLLAGFGFLSLKRLESVYLKTGKDQTESYIDNLKFAGRAQLFTLNKLAAKFLKASEFNELATAIPPIGREDKKIDTIIVTDERGNLISYYNFNYPKARVLKEDKTYLIGDRNLGGKKEVTFTGFPWSEVLIKAGDARGVIPKVKKPKQEGLPAGMDIISTIPEDKQRILCQDDQERMIYVSPIVEEGTYLGNIIMLYNLRSLKIYEEKLKSSLKKDKADSLKKIVIFGAILLLLGFLFAIFQGLRITRPVKSLVRSFETFAQGDLGHRVSIHTNDEIQVLGEGFNFMADNLVILLQETEKKAVMAKELEVARTIQETLVPPNDLMTFPKMDVIGYFVPASETGGDWWYHYKLSNERYLIIIGDVTGHGVPAAMITAAAKSACDTILTMESLVPNLSTFMEILNKVIHQNGKGQFFMTCFACIFDPASLQLTFVNAGHNFPYVYRKTEDKFIQLMVRGNRLGEPDQGPYEIKEVTLEPEDLVVWYTDGIIEDENPEAVEYGDKRFRRIIKKFCDLPLNELRDSLVKDAEEFYSGVAHQDDHTLVFGRIKKA
;
A
#
# COMPACT_ATOMS: atom_id res chain seq x y z
N MET A 1 -6.19 5.21 -23.98
CA MET A 1 -5.43 6.39 -23.53
C MET A 1 -5.19 6.27 -22.03
N ALA A 2 -4.02 5.77 -21.64
CA ALA A 2 -3.67 5.61 -20.23
C ALA A 2 -3.18 6.95 -19.68
N GLY A 3 -4.11 7.76 -19.15
CA GLY A 3 -3.73 8.85 -18.24
C GLY A 3 -3.00 8.22 -17.06
N THR A 4 -1.79 8.70 -16.78
CA THR A 4 -0.97 8.26 -15.65
C THR A 4 -1.73 8.49 -14.34
N LYS A 5 -2.47 7.47 -13.88
CA LYS A 5 -3.17 7.47 -12.59
C LYS A 5 -2.10 7.63 -11.51
N PHE A 6 -2.14 8.74 -10.76
CA PHE A 6 -1.14 9.03 -9.73
C PHE A 6 -1.39 8.12 -8.53
N SER A 7 -0.37 7.32 -8.17
CA SER A 7 -0.43 6.46 -7.00
C SER A 7 -0.73 7.22 -5.71
N ILE A 8 -1.57 6.66 -4.83
CA ILE A 8 -1.84 7.19 -3.49
C ILE A 8 -0.53 7.38 -2.72
N ALA A 9 0.39 6.41 -2.82
CA ALA A 9 1.70 6.48 -2.19
C ALA A 9 2.49 7.69 -2.71
N TYR A 10 2.45 7.94 -4.02
CA TYR A 10 3.12 9.09 -4.64
C TYR A 10 2.56 10.42 -4.15
N ARG A 11 1.22 10.54 -4.01
CA ARG A 11 0.58 11.74 -3.45
C ARG A 11 0.96 11.96 -1.99
N ILE A 12 1.03 10.90 -1.18
CA ILE A 12 1.46 10.97 0.23
C ILE A 12 2.95 11.39 0.33
N ILE A 13 3.81 10.85 -0.53
CA ILE A 13 5.24 11.16 -0.54
C ILE A 13 5.47 12.63 -0.92
N ILE A 14 4.87 13.11 -2.03
CA ILE A 14 4.98 14.54 -2.41
C ILE A 14 4.46 15.45 -1.31
N ALA A 15 3.30 15.13 -0.77
CA ALA A 15 2.67 15.86 0.33
C ALA A 15 3.62 16.00 1.53
N THR A 16 4.27 14.90 1.91
CA THR A 16 5.22 14.85 3.03
C THR A 16 6.49 15.64 2.71
N ILE A 17 7.03 15.51 1.49
CA ILE A 17 8.21 16.25 1.04
C ILE A 17 7.95 17.76 1.05
N VAL A 18 6.79 18.21 0.54
CA VAL A 18 6.42 19.64 0.54
C VAL A 18 6.31 20.17 1.96
N LEU A 19 5.71 19.41 2.88
CA LEU A 19 5.63 19.80 4.29
C LEU A 19 7.03 19.91 4.93
N ILE A 20 7.91 18.93 4.68
CA ILE A 20 9.30 18.95 5.18
C ILE A 20 10.07 20.14 4.60
N LEU A 21 9.92 20.44 3.31
CA LEU A 21 10.57 21.59 2.67
C LEU A 21 10.07 22.92 3.24
N LEU A 22 8.77 23.05 3.52
CA LEU A 22 8.21 24.24 4.18
C LEU A 22 8.75 24.42 5.60
N LEU A 23 8.88 23.33 6.35
CA LEU A 23 9.49 23.33 7.69
C LEU A 23 10.97 23.72 7.64
N LEU A 24 11.74 23.15 6.70
CA LEU A 24 13.17 23.44 6.53
C LEU A 24 13.44 24.87 6.05
N ALA A 25 12.68 25.37 5.07
CA ALA A 25 12.79 26.76 4.59
C ALA A 25 12.48 27.76 5.70
N GLY A 26 11.46 27.43 6.49
CA GLY A 26 11.09 28.16 7.70
C GLY A 26 12.20 28.27 8.73
N PHE A 27 12.82 27.14 9.05
CA PHE A 27 13.91 27.07 10.03
C PHE A 27 15.21 27.70 9.52
N GLY A 28 15.50 27.57 8.23
CA GLY A 28 16.68 28.13 7.58
C GLY A 28 16.67 29.66 7.51
N PHE A 29 15.51 30.29 7.29
CA PHE A 29 15.38 31.74 7.25
C PHE A 29 15.59 32.39 8.63
N LEU A 30 15.19 31.71 9.69
CA LEU A 30 15.19 32.25 11.04
C LEU A 30 16.48 31.97 11.81
N SER A 31 17.19 30.89 11.51
CA SER A 31 18.10 30.34 12.52
C SER A 31 19.55 30.86 12.54
N LEU A 32 20.30 31.10 11.45
CA LEU A 32 21.73 30.75 11.64
C LEU A 32 22.92 31.59 11.22
N LYS A 33 22.89 32.77 10.58
CA LYS A 33 24.21 33.44 10.33
C LYS A 33 24.33 34.94 10.51
N ARG A 34 23.23 35.71 10.54
CA ARG A 34 23.33 37.17 10.42
C ARG A 34 23.38 37.97 11.71
N LEU A 35 22.74 37.50 12.79
CA LEU A 35 22.55 38.36 13.96
C LEU A 35 23.70 38.31 14.96
N GLU A 36 24.21 37.12 15.28
CA GLU A 36 25.22 37.02 16.34
C GLU A 36 26.64 37.33 15.85
N SER A 37 27.01 36.88 14.64
CA SER A 37 28.36 37.09 14.09
C SER A 37 28.63 38.53 13.66
N VAL A 38 27.62 39.22 13.09
CA VAL A 38 27.78 40.59 12.60
C VAL A 38 27.76 41.57 13.77
N TYR A 39 26.86 41.43 14.75
CA TYR A 39 26.74 42.43 15.83
C TYR A 39 27.84 42.33 16.89
N LEU A 40 28.29 41.12 17.27
CA LEU A 40 29.40 40.99 18.24
C LEU A 40 30.72 41.46 17.65
N LYS A 41 30.95 41.20 16.36
CA LYS A 41 32.17 41.62 15.66
C LYS A 41 32.19 43.14 15.45
N THR A 42 31.07 43.72 15.01
CA THR A 42 30.96 45.18 14.83
C THR A 42 31.05 45.95 16.15
N GLY A 43 30.48 45.42 17.24
CA GLY A 43 30.58 46.04 18.57
C GLY A 43 32.02 46.06 19.11
N LYS A 44 32.74 44.94 18.97
CA LYS A 44 34.13 44.83 19.43
C LYS A 44 35.08 45.71 18.59
N ASP A 45 34.93 45.69 17.27
CA ASP A 45 35.75 46.49 16.34
C ASP A 45 35.55 48.00 16.56
N GLN A 46 34.33 48.44 16.90
CA GLN A 46 34.05 49.83 17.21
C GLN A 46 34.59 50.27 18.58
N THR A 47 34.55 49.41 19.60
CA THR A 47 35.15 49.70 20.91
C THR A 47 36.67 49.83 20.79
N GLU A 48 37.33 48.93 20.06
CA GLU A 48 38.78 49.02 19.79
C GLU A 48 39.12 50.30 19.00
N SER A 49 38.37 50.60 17.94
CA SER A 49 38.53 51.85 17.17
C SER A 49 38.32 53.11 18.01
N TYR A 50 37.38 53.10 18.96
CA TYR A 50 37.15 54.22 19.88
C TYR A 50 38.36 54.46 20.80
N ILE A 51 38.93 53.38 21.35
CA ILE A 51 40.12 53.45 22.21
C ILE A 51 41.34 53.94 21.43
N ASP A 52 41.55 53.46 20.20
CA ASP A 52 42.68 53.88 19.36
C ASP A 52 42.59 55.36 18.95
N ASN A 53 41.39 55.85 18.64
CA ASN A 53 41.18 57.27 18.37
C ASN A 53 41.48 58.16 19.60
N LEU A 54 41.16 57.68 20.81
CA LEU A 54 41.52 58.35 22.06
C LEU A 54 43.04 58.36 22.30
N LYS A 55 43.72 57.24 22.01
CA LYS A 55 45.20 57.14 22.04
C LYS A 55 45.87 58.15 21.13
N PHE A 56 45.38 58.28 19.90
CA PHE A 56 45.92 59.22 18.92
C PHE A 56 45.67 60.69 19.32
N ALA A 57 44.42 61.02 19.66
CA ALA A 57 44.06 62.39 20.05
C ALA A 57 44.78 62.85 21.32
N GLY A 58 44.89 61.97 22.33
CA GLY A 58 45.61 62.26 23.57
C GLY A 58 47.07 62.60 23.36
N ARG A 59 47.79 61.83 22.53
CA ARG A 59 49.19 62.10 22.19
C ARG A 59 49.38 63.42 21.44
N ALA A 60 48.53 63.72 20.47
CA ALA A 60 48.62 64.95 19.69
C ALA A 60 48.39 66.22 20.54
N GLN A 61 47.43 66.16 21.46
CA GLN A 61 47.19 67.27 22.40
C GLN A 61 48.31 67.43 23.40
N LEU A 62 48.82 66.33 23.96
CA LEU A 62 49.93 66.36 24.90
C LEU A 62 51.17 67.02 24.29
N PHE A 63 51.48 66.71 23.04
CA PHE A 63 52.57 67.33 22.29
C PHE A 63 52.38 68.85 22.09
N THR A 64 51.15 69.28 21.78
CA THR A 64 50.82 70.70 21.57
C THR A 64 50.90 71.48 22.89
N LEU A 65 50.35 70.92 23.96
CA LEU A 65 50.39 71.47 25.31
C LEU A 65 51.81 71.58 25.84
N ASN A 66 52.65 70.56 25.62
CA ASN A 66 54.03 70.57 26.07
C ASN A 66 54.85 71.69 25.40
N LYS A 67 54.67 71.91 24.08
CA LYS A 67 55.31 73.04 23.37
C LYS A 67 54.92 74.42 23.91
N LEU A 68 53.68 74.57 24.38
CA LEU A 68 53.20 75.82 24.96
C LEU A 68 53.65 75.97 26.41
N ALA A 69 53.66 74.89 27.19
CA ALA A 69 53.91 74.92 28.63
C ALA A 69 55.29 75.45 29.02
N ALA A 70 56.34 75.20 28.23
CA ALA A 70 57.65 75.78 28.45
C ALA A 70 57.63 77.32 28.45
N LYS A 71 56.81 77.94 27.57
CA LYS A 71 56.64 79.40 27.52
C LYS A 71 55.84 79.98 28.71
N PHE A 72 54.93 79.21 29.29
CA PHE A 72 53.98 79.71 30.29
C PHE A 72 54.36 79.42 31.74
N LEU A 73 55.34 78.52 32.01
CA LEU A 73 55.90 78.30 33.35
C LEU A 73 56.55 79.57 33.97
N LYS A 74 56.79 80.61 33.15
CA LYS A 74 57.36 81.90 33.57
C LYS A 74 56.35 83.06 33.60
N ALA A 75 55.10 82.87 33.17
CA ALA A 75 54.08 83.92 33.11
C ALA A 75 52.93 83.62 34.09
N SER A 76 52.60 84.59 34.95
CA SER A 76 51.61 84.44 36.04
C SER A 76 50.14 84.46 35.60
N GLU A 77 49.82 84.35 34.31
CA GLU A 77 48.44 84.38 33.81
C GLU A 77 48.15 83.27 32.79
N PHE A 78 47.31 82.32 33.17
CA PHE A 78 47.01 81.08 32.43
C PHE A 78 45.64 81.09 31.70
N ASN A 79 44.93 82.22 31.69
CA ASN A 79 43.63 82.33 30.99
C ASN A 79 43.77 82.10 29.48
N GLU A 80 44.95 82.27 28.90
CA GLU A 80 45.24 81.98 27.49
C GLU A 80 45.39 80.48 27.18
N LEU A 81 45.72 79.64 28.18
CA LEU A 81 45.97 78.22 27.94
C LEU A 81 44.66 77.43 27.75
N ALA A 82 43.59 77.83 28.43
CA ALA A 82 42.25 77.27 28.23
C ALA A 82 41.68 77.58 26.83
N THR A 83 42.03 78.73 26.25
CA THR A 83 41.66 79.13 24.88
C THR A 83 42.60 78.57 23.82
N ALA A 84 43.86 78.25 24.16
CA ALA A 84 44.84 77.65 23.25
C ALA A 84 44.72 76.13 23.10
N ILE A 85 44.02 75.43 24.01
CA ILE A 85 43.73 73.99 23.85
C ILE A 85 42.63 73.84 22.79
N PRO A 86 42.92 73.25 21.61
CA PRO A 86 41.89 73.09 20.59
C PRO A 86 40.78 72.14 21.08
N PRO A 87 39.49 72.49 20.88
CA PRO A 87 38.39 71.60 21.23
C PRO A 87 38.45 70.35 20.34
N ILE A 88 38.42 69.17 20.94
CA ILE A 88 38.41 67.93 20.15
C ILE A 88 36.97 67.54 19.87
N GLY A 89 36.46 67.80 18.66
CA GLY A 89 35.32 67.08 18.07
C GLY A 89 33.99 67.04 18.86
N ARG A 90 32.94 66.55 18.19
CA ARG A 90 31.57 66.96 18.51
C ARG A 90 30.80 66.19 19.59
N GLU A 91 31.17 64.99 20.05
CA GLU A 91 30.22 64.25 20.91
C GLU A 91 30.71 63.47 22.15
N ASP A 92 32.01 63.35 22.48
CA ASP A 92 32.46 63.03 23.86
C ASP A 92 33.99 62.89 23.93
N LYS A 93 34.67 64.03 24.04
CA LYS A 93 36.15 64.12 24.03
C LYS A 93 36.63 65.23 24.97
N LYS A 94 36.17 65.18 26.22
CA LYS A 94 36.62 66.14 27.23
C LYS A 94 37.82 65.56 27.94
N ILE A 95 38.96 66.25 27.83
CA ILE A 95 39.98 66.15 28.85
C ILE A 95 39.24 66.43 30.17
N ASP A 96 39.26 65.47 31.07
CA ASP A 96 38.60 65.56 32.35
C ASP A 96 39.41 66.46 33.27
N THR A 97 40.73 66.31 33.27
CA THR A 97 41.64 67.06 34.14
C THR A 97 43.03 67.22 33.52
N ILE A 98 43.65 68.39 33.69
CA ILE A 98 45.06 68.66 33.43
C ILE A 98 45.75 68.99 34.75
N ILE A 99 46.93 68.43 34.96
CA ILE A 99 47.76 68.65 36.15
C ILE A 99 49.16 69.01 35.67
N VAL A 100 49.72 70.10 36.17
CA VAL A 100 51.11 70.50 35.90
C VAL A 100 51.90 70.44 37.21
N THR A 101 53.08 69.85 37.14
CA THR A 101 53.97 69.63 38.29
C THR A 101 55.33 70.26 38.03
N ASP A 102 56.06 70.60 39.10
CA ASP A 102 57.44 71.08 39.03
C ASP A 102 58.45 69.93 38.91
N GLU A 103 59.73 70.25 38.81
CA GLU A 103 60.85 69.30 38.74
C GLU A 103 60.93 68.34 39.94
N ARG A 104 60.31 68.68 41.08
CA ARG A 104 60.24 67.87 42.32
C ARG A 104 58.91 67.13 42.46
N GLY A 105 58.00 67.28 41.49
CA GLY A 105 56.66 66.70 41.52
C GLY A 105 55.68 67.44 42.43
N ASN A 106 55.93 68.68 42.83
CA ASN A 106 54.91 69.49 43.48
C ASN A 106 53.89 69.97 42.46
N LEU A 107 52.63 70.07 42.89
CA LEU A 107 51.55 70.60 42.06
C LEU A 107 51.77 72.11 41.80
N ILE A 108 52.01 72.47 40.55
CA ILE A 108 52.06 73.88 40.10
C ILE A 108 50.64 74.33 39.78
N SER A 109 49.91 73.57 38.97
CA SER A 109 48.57 73.92 38.56
C SER A 109 47.67 72.69 38.38
N TYR A 110 46.40 72.87 38.71
CA TYR A 110 45.37 71.84 38.60
C TYR A 110 44.16 72.44 37.91
N TYR A 111 43.68 71.77 36.86
CA TYR A 111 42.49 72.21 36.15
C TYR A 111 41.56 71.03 35.90
N ASN A 112 40.34 71.13 36.42
CA ASN A 112 39.29 70.16 36.18
C ASN A 112 38.24 70.79 35.28
N PHE A 113 38.03 70.22 34.10
CA PHE A 113 37.14 70.78 33.09
C PHE A 113 35.65 70.65 33.46
N ASN A 114 35.31 69.79 34.43
CA ASN A 114 33.96 69.75 35.00
C ASN A 114 33.74 70.87 36.03
N TYR A 115 34.81 71.46 36.57
CA TYR A 115 34.79 72.53 37.58
C TYR A 115 35.69 73.72 37.17
N PRO A 116 35.33 74.46 36.10
CA PRO A 116 36.21 75.42 35.43
C PRO A 116 36.58 76.68 36.26
N LYS A 117 36.05 76.82 37.48
CA LYS A 117 36.28 77.97 38.37
C LYS A 117 37.29 77.73 39.49
N ALA A 118 37.83 76.53 39.64
CA ALA A 118 38.88 76.27 40.63
C ALA A 118 40.18 77.01 40.22
N ARG A 119 40.78 77.78 41.15
CA ARG A 119 42.04 78.52 40.94
C ARG A 119 43.05 78.25 42.06
N VAL A 120 44.33 78.28 41.73
CA VAL A 120 45.45 78.35 42.70
C VAL A 120 45.61 79.82 43.10
N LEU A 121 45.64 80.14 44.40
CA LEU A 121 45.55 81.53 44.86
C LEU A 121 46.72 82.06 45.71
N LYS A 122 47.73 81.28 46.12
CA LYS A 122 48.96 81.79 46.78
C LYS A 122 50.04 80.72 46.97
N GLU A 123 51.27 81.17 47.26
CA GLU A 123 52.49 80.36 47.52
C GLU A 123 52.38 79.38 48.72
N ASP A 124 51.29 79.44 49.50
CA ASP A 124 51.03 78.64 50.70
C ASP A 124 50.18 77.37 50.44
N LYS A 125 50.01 76.95 49.18
CA LYS A 125 49.35 75.67 48.78
C LYS A 125 47.89 75.54 49.27
N THR A 126 47.16 76.65 49.36
CA THR A 126 45.72 76.67 49.70
C THR A 126 44.87 76.91 48.45
N TYR A 127 43.80 76.13 48.26
CA TYR A 127 43.00 76.12 47.02
C TYR A 127 41.51 76.37 47.32
N LEU A 128 40.84 77.13 46.44
CA LEU A 128 39.40 77.41 46.49
C LEU A 128 38.70 76.69 45.34
N ILE A 129 37.88 75.69 45.66
CA ILE A 129 37.03 74.99 44.68
C ILE A 129 35.67 75.68 44.68
N GLY A 130 35.35 76.37 43.59
CA GLY A 130 34.02 76.93 43.37
C GLY A 130 33.06 75.85 42.88
N ASP A 131 32.36 75.19 43.79
CA ASP A 131 31.23 74.32 43.43
C ASP A 131 29.97 75.18 43.23
N ARG A 132 29.24 74.95 42.14
CA ARG A 132 27.96 75.61 41.86
C ARG A 132 26.81 75.03 42.68
N ASN A 133 26.97 73.83 43.25
CA ASN A 133 25.90 73.11 43.94
C ASN A 133 26.03 73.10 45.47
N LEU A 134 27.09 73.68 46.03
CA LEU A 134 27.28 73.85 47.47
C LEU A 134 27.50 75.34 47.74
N GLY A 135 26.46 76.04 48.18
CA GLY A 135 26.49 77.49 48.42
C GLY A 135 27.51 77.89 49.50
N GLY A 136 28.74 78.13 49.09
CA GLY A 136 29.82 78.60 49.96
C GLY A 136 31.21 78.31 49.38
N LYS A 137 32.11 79.30 49.44
CA LYS A 137 33.54 79.13 49.15
C LYS A 137 34.15 78.20 50.21
N LYS A 138 34.57 76.99 49.87
CA LYS A 138 35.37 76.11 50.75
C LYS A 138 36.85 76.27 50.45
N GLU A 139 37.63 76.61 51.46
CA GLU A 139 39.08 76.48 51.44
C GLU A 139 39.46 75.02 51.63
N VAL A 140 40.29 74.50 50.72
CA VAL A 140 40.90 73.18 50.82
C VAL A 140 42.41 73.38 50.82
N THR A 141 43.06 73.04 51.93
CA THR A 141 44.51 73.10 52.07
C THR A 141 45.11 71.79 51.59
N PHE A 142 45.99 71.82 50.58
CA PHE A 142 46.66 70.62 50.07
C PHE A 142 48.04 70.52 50.71
N THR A 143 48.11 69.92 51.90
CA THR A 143 49.39 69.67 52.56
C THR A 143 49.94 68.30 52.16
N GLY A 144 51.07 68.27 51.45
CA GLY A 144 51.98 67.12 51.43
C GLY A 144 51.59 65.97 50.51
N PHE A 145 51.81 66.11 49.19
CA PHE A 145 51.96 64.93 48.33
C PHE A 145 53.05 65.20 47.28
N PRO A 146 54.15 64.45 47.25
CA PRO A 146 55.09 64.51 46.15
C PRO A 146 54.53 63.65 45.01
N TRP A 147 54.06 64.26 43.92
CA TRP A 147 53.57 63.53 42.74
C TRP A 147 54.66 62.68 42.08
N SER A 148 55.92 62.82 42.51
CA SER A 148 57.03 61.98 42.09
C SER A 148 56.72 60.48 42.22
N GLU A 149 56.02 60.01 43.27
CA GLU A 149 55.72 58.58 43.45
C GLU A 149 54.69 58.04 42.42
N VAL A 150 53.76 58.88 41.97
CA VAL A 150 52.77 58.53 40.92
C VAL A 150 53.42 58.55 39.54
N LEU A 151 54.33 59.50 39.32
CA LEU A 151 55.02 59.74 38.06
C LEU A 151 56.12 58.69 37.78
N ILE A 152 56.79 58.17 38.82
CA ILE A 152 57.83 57.12 38.70
C ILE A 152 57.27 55.80 38.12
N LYS A 153 55.96 55.54 38.24
CA LYS A 153 55.32 54.35 37.64
C LYS A 153 54.82 54.57 36.20
N ALA A 154 54.65 55.81 35.75
CA ALA A 154 54.15 56.14 34.40
C ALA A 154 55.28 56.31 33.37
N GLY A 155 56.48 56.68 33.83
CA GLY A 155 57.68 56.78 33.00
C GLY A 155 58.68 55.68 33.31
N ASP A 156 58.60 54.55 32.62
CA ASP A 156 59.75 53.65 32.50
C ASP A 156 60.32 53.76 31.10
N ALA A 157 61.38 54.56 30.99
CA ALA A 157 62.42 54.34 30.02
C ALA A 157 63.75 54.32 30.78
N ARG A 158 64.05 53.17 31.40
CA ARG A 158 65.40 52.71 31.80
C ARG A 158 66.06 53.49 32.93
N GLY A 159 66.04 52.91 34.14
CA GLY A 159 66.95 53.31 35.22
C GLY A 159 66.69 52.77 36.63
N VAL A 160 66.44 51.46 36.79
CA VAL A 160 66.67 50.64 38.01
C VAL A 160 66.03 51.06 39.36
N ILE A 161 65.13 50.16 39.77
CA ILE A 161 64.24 49.94 40.93
C ILE A 161 65.09 49.69 42.22
N PRO A 162 64.72 49.93 43.52
CA PRO A 162 63.52 49.34 44.14
C PRO A 162 63.01 49.83 45.56
N LYS A 163 61.95 49.13 46.01
CA LYS A 163 61.50 48.85 47.39
C LYS A 163 60.68 49.90 48.15
N VAL A 164 59.38 49.64 48.10
CA VAL A 164 58.28 50.16 48.92
C VAL A 164 58.61 50.08 50.42
N LYS A 165 58.51 51.22 51.10
CA LYS A 165 58.07 51.35 52.49
C LYS A 165 56.95 52.38 52.51
N LYS A 166 55.81 51.99 53.10
CA LYS A 166 54.55 52.73 53.20
C LYS A 166 54.74 54.25 53.37
N PRO A 167 54.20 55.10 52.49
CA PRO A 167 54.00 56.51 52.81
C PRO A 167 52.81 56.63 53.76
N LYS A 168 52.98 57.45 54.80
CA LYS A 168 51.87 57.92 55.65
C LYS A 168 50.84 58.61 54.77
N GLN A 169 49.59 58.21 54.94
CA GLN A 169 48.41 58.82 54.33
C GLN A 169 48.15 60.18 55.00
N GLU A 170 48.69 61.25 54.45
CA GLU A 170 48.28 62.61 54.80
C GLU A 170 48.56 63.50 53.59
N GLY A 171 47.51 63.89 52.85
CA GLY A 171 47.60 64.89 51.79
C GLY A 171 46.86 64.65 50.46
N LEU A 172 46.15 63.54 50.26
CA LEU A 172 45.28 63.37 49.09
C LEU A 172 43.95 64.11 49.27
N PRO A 173 43.40 64.80 48.26
CA PRO A 173 42.05 65.33 48.33
C PRO A 173 41.05 64.18 48.51
N ALA A 174 40.01 64.40 49.33
CA ALA A 174 38.93 63.42 49.51
C ALA A 174 38.31 63.07 48.14
N GLY A 175 38.46 61.82 47.70
CA GLY A 175 37.92 61.29 46.44
C GLY A 175 38.93 60.77 45.40
N MET A 176 40.24 60.75 45.68
CA MET A 176 41.24 60.14 44.78
C MET A 176 42.22 59.23 45.54
N ASP A 177 42.05 57.91 45.42
CA ASP A 177 43.08 56.90 45.70
C ASP A 177 43.47 56.15 44.41
N ILE A 178 44.77 55.87 44.25
CA ILE A 178 45.30 55.08 43.14
C ILE A 178 45.33 53.61 43.55
N ILE A 179 44.34 52.84 43.12
CA ILE A 179 44.30 51.39 43.30
C ILE A 179 44.95 50.75 42.07
N SER A 180 46.29 50.64 42.07
CA SER A 180 47.01 50.08 40.91
C SER A 180 47.21 48.57 41.00
N THR A 181 46.55 47.81 40.12
CA THR A 181 47.05 46.52 39.61
C THR A 181 47.34 46.73 38.12
N ILE A 182 48.63 46.68 37.72
CA ILE A 182 49.11 47.02 36.37
C ILE A 182 49.61 45.73 35.71
N PRO A 183 48.97 45.28 34.62
CA PRO A 183 49.75 44.93 33.42
C PRO A 183 49.12 45.31 32.05
N GLU A 184 50.06 45.55 31.11
CA GLU A 184 50.04 45.55 29.62
C GLU A 184 49.45 46.64 28.72
N ASP A 185 48.74 47.67 29.20
CA ASP A 185 48.52 48.88 28.38
C ASP A 185 48.54 50.11 29.29
N LYS A 186 49.75 50.66 29.49
CA LYS A 186 50.14 51.59 30.58
C LYS A 186 49.50 53.00 30.50
N GLN A 187 48.18 53.09 30.34
CA GLN A 187 47.44 54.36 30.27
C GLN A 187 46.04 54.33 30.93
N ARG A 188 45.50 53.21 31.43
CA ARG A 188 44.16 53.19 32.09
C ARG A 188 44.26 53.13 33.61
N ILE A 189 43.49 53.97 34.32
CA ILE A 189 43.34 53.92 35.78
C ILE A 189 41.85 53.91 36.13
N LEU A 190 41.45 53.06 37.08
CA LEU A 190 40.14 53.09 37.71
C LEU A 190 40.18 54.04 38.90
N CYS A 191 39.35 55.05 38.91
CA CYS A 191 39.24 56.02 39.99
C CYS A 191 38.19 55.57 41.03
N GLN A 192 38.28 56.07 42.27
CA GLN A 192 37.36 55.72 43.38
C GLN A 192 35.87 56.06 43.12
N ASP A 193 35.58 56.86 42.09
CA ASP A 193 34.23 57.17 41.58
C ASP A 193 33.70 56.09 40.60
N ASP A 194 34.37 54.93 40.53
CA ASP A 194 34.07 53.79 39.66
C ASP A 194 34.13 54.14 38.15
N GLN A 195 34.77 55.27 37.83
CA GLN A 195 35.02 55.71 36.45
C GLN A 195 36.41 55.26 36.01
N GLU A 196 36.47 54.71 34.79
CA GLU A 196 37.75 54.44 34.14
C GLU A 196 38.22 55.70 33.42
N ARG A 197 39.50 56.02 33.59
CA ARG A 197 40.14 57.16 32.93
C ARG A 197 41.41 56.74 32.19
N MET A 198 41.67 57.40 31.07
CA MET A 198 42.93 57.29 30.32
C MET A 198 43.90 58.41 30.72
N ILE A 199 45.16 58.09 30.97
CA ILE A 199 46.19 59.01 31.48
C ILE A 199 47.31 59.19 30.45
N TYR A 200 47.68 60.44 30.23
CA TYR A 200 48.83 60.83 29.43
C TYR A 200 49.76 61.71 30.25
N VAL A 201 51.06 61.45 30.20
CA VAL A 201 52.09 62.20 30.95
C VAL A 201 53.18 62.65 29.99
N SER A 202 53.62 63.89 30.09
CA SER A 202 54.74 64.42 29.30
C SER A 202 55.66 65.31 30.14
N PRO A 203 56.98 65.13 30.05
CA PRO A 203 57.95 66.01 30.70
C PRO A 203 58.04 67.34 29.97
N ILE A 204 58.01 68.44 30.72
CA ILE A 204 58.26 69.79 30.20
C ILE A 204 59.76 70.03 30.26
N VAL A 205 60.37 70.30 29.11
CA VAL A 205 61.81 70.51 28.97
C VAL A 205 62.05 71.78 28.16
N GLU A 206 62.87 72.70 28.67
CA GLU A 206 63.27 73.94 27.99
C GLU A 206 64.80 73.99 27.92
N GLU A 207 65.36 74.14 26.70
CA GLU A 207 66.81 74.20 26.45
C GLU A 207 67.62 73.05 27.10
N GLY A 208 67.02 71.86 27.22
CA GLY A 208 67.64 70.67 27.81
C GLY A 208 67.48 70.54 29.33
N THR A 209 66.88 71.52 30.00
CA THR A 209 66.60 71.48 31.45
C THR A 209 65.19 71.00 31.71
N TYR A 210 65.04 70.03 32.62
CA TYR A 210 63.75 69.49 33.03
C TYR A 210 63.04 70.43 33.99
N LEU A 211 61.81 70.83 33.67
CA LEU A 211 61.03 71.79 34.47
C LEU A 211 59.86 71.16 35.23
N GLY A 212 59.47 69.92 34.89
CA GLY A 212 58.36 69.20 35.52
C GLY A 212 57.52 68.39 34.53
N ASN A 213 56.27 68.03 34.87
CA ASN A 213 55.40 67.24 33.98
C ASN A 213 54.01 67.84 33.80
N ILE A 214 53.43 67.61 32.62
CA ILE A 214 51.99 67.74 32.34
C ILE A 214 51.35 66.36 32.37
N ILE A 215 50.26 66.21 33.11
CA ILE A 215 49.42 65.01 33.17
C ILE A 215 48.03 65.38 32.65
N MET A 216 47.49 64.59 31.72
CA MET A 216 46.12 64.73 31.22
C MET A 216 45.32 63.47 31.50
N LEU A 217 44.10 63.62 32.00
CA LEU A 217 43.15 62.55 32.26
C LEU A 217 41.96 62.66 31.29
N TYR A 218 41.56 61.58 30.64
CA TYR A 218 40.34 61.49 29.83
C TYR A 218 39.32 60.54 30.49
N ASN A 219 38.05 60.91 30.45
CA ASN A 219 36.97 60.10 31.00
C ASN A 219 36.41 59.11 29.95
N LEU A 220 36.18 57.85 30.34
CA LEU A 220 35.60 56.80 29.47
C LEU A 220 34.10 56.54 29.68
N ARG A 221 33.38 57.42 30.39
CA ARG A 221 31.95 57.27 30.71
C ARG A 221 31.05 57.07 29.48
N SER A 222 31.35 57.77 28.40
CA SER A 222 30.65 57.67 27.10
C SER A 222 30.71 56.27 26.50
N LEU A 223 31.86 55.60 26.62
CA LEU A 223 32.05 54.23 26.14
C LEU A 223 31.22 53.23 26.97
N LYS A 224 31.20 53.37 28.31
CA LYS A 224 30.36 52.52 29.18
C LYS A 224 28.87 52.66 28.85
N ILE A 225 28.39 53.90 28.65
CA ILE A 225 26.99 54.17 28.25
C ILE A 225 26.68 53.52 26.89
N TYR A 226 27.61 53.58 25.94
CA TYR A 226 27.46 52.94 24.63
C TYR A 226 27.37 51.39 24.75
N GLU A 227 28.24 50.77 25.53
CA GLU A 227 28.22 49.31 25.75
C GLU A 227 26.92 48.84 26.42
N GLU A 228 26.42 49.57 27.42
CA GLU A 228 25.15 49.27 28.07
C GLU A 228 23.98 49.40 27.09
N LYS A 229 23.98 50.45 26.27
CA LYS A 229 22.97 50.64 25.22
C LYS A 229 23.01 49.50 24.21
N LEU A 230 24.19 49.07 23.76
CA LEU A 230 24.37 47.95 22.84
C LEU A 230 23.84 46.63 23.43
N LYS A 231 24.16 46.32 24.70
CA LYS A 231 23.67 45.13 25.42
C LYS A 231 22.15 45.14 25.55
N SER A 232 21.56 46.29 25.85
CA SER A 232 20.10 46.43 25.98
C SER A 232 19.37 46.21 24.65
N SER A 233 19.89 46.75 23.54
CA SER A 233 19.36 46.53 22.19
C SER A 233 19.46 45.06 21.78
N LEU A 234 20.60 44.41 22.02
CA LEU A 234 20.79 42.97 21.74
C LEU A 234 19.77 42.08 22.46
N LYS A 235 19.47 42.38 23.72
CA LYS A 235 18.49 41.61 24.50
C LYS A 235 17.07 41.76 23.92
N LYS A 236 16.72 42.99 23.50
CA LYS A 236 15.42 43.29 22.89
C LYS A 236 15.26 42.62 21.52
N ASP A 237 16.28 42.73 20.66
CA ASP A 237 16.26 42.13 19.32
C ASP A 237 16.21 40.60 19.36
N LYS A 238 16.91 39.97 20.32
CA LYS A 238 16.80 38.51 20.55
C LYS A 238 15.38 38.09 20.95
N ALA A 239 14.75 38.83 21.85
CA ALA A 239 13.38 38.53 22.30
C ALA A 239 12.35 38.70 21.16
N ASP A 240 12.45 39.76 20.36
CA ASP A 240 11.55 39.98 19.22
C ASP A 240 11.76 38.95 18.10
N SER A 241 13.01 38.52 17.89
CA SER A 241 13.32 37.44 16.95
C SER A 241 12.73 36.10 17.42
N LEU A 242 12.88 35.77 18.70
CA LEU A 242 12.29 34.55 19.30
C LEU A 242 10.75 34.51 19.16
N LYS A 243 10.06 35.63 19.42
CA LYS A 243 8.60 35.69 19.24
C LYS A 243 8.18 35.41 17.78
N LYS A 244 8.88 35.98 16.81
CA LYS A 244 8.62 35.73 15.38
C LYS A 244 8.84 34.27 15.02
N ILE A 245 9.89 33.63 15.57
CA ILE A 245 10.16 32.20 15.38
C ILE A 245 9.00 31.34 15.89
N VAL A 246 8.54 31.59 17.12
CA VAL A 246 7.46 30.81 17.73
C VAL A 246 6.16 30.95 16.97
N ILE A 247 5.76 32.17 16.60
CA ILE A 247 4.52 32.42 15.83
C ILE A 247 4.59 31.72 14.48
N PHE A 248 5.72 31.86 13.78
CA PHE A 248 5.91 31.23 12.48
C PHE A 248 5.90 29.70 12.56
N GLY A 249 6.54 29.12 13.59
CA GLY A 249 6.47 27.68 13.87
C GLY A 249 5.04 27.19 14.15
N ALA A 250 4.25 27.96 14.91
CA ALA A 250 2.85 27.64 15.18
C ALA A 250 1.98 27.65 13.91
N ILE A 251 2.20 28.61 13.01
CA ILE A 251 1.50 28.67 11.71
C ILE A 251 1.83 27.44 10.86
N LEU A 252 3.10 27.03 10.80
CA LEU A 252 3.51 25.84 10.05
C LEU A 252 2.90 24.56 10.63
N LEU A 253 2.81 24.44 11.96
CA LEU A 253 2.15 23.31 12.61
C LEU A 253 0.65 23.25 12.28
N LEU A 254 -0.04 24.39 12.32
CA LEU A 254 -1.47 24.48 11.97
C LEU A 254 -1.70 24.06 10.51
N LEU A 255 -0.88 24.57 9.58
CA LEU A 255 -0.99 24.22 8.16
C LEU A 255 -0.72 22.73 7.93
N GLY A 256 0.28 22.16 8.59
CA GLY A 256 0.55 20.73 8.55
C GLY A 256 -0.62 19.89 9.07
N PHE A 257 -1.25 20.32 10.16
CA PHE A 257 -2.41 19.64 10.74
C PHE A 257 -3.64 19.67 9.81
N LEU A 258 -3.99 20.85 9.27
CA LEU A 258 -5.10 21.00 8.31
C LEU A 258 -4.87 20.16 7.05
N PHE A 259 -3.63 20.12 6.56
CA PHE A 259 -3.25 19.34 5.41
C PHE A 259 -3.33 17.82 5.67
N ALA A 260 -2.92 17.35 6.85
CA ALA A 260 -3.07 15.96 7.25
C ALA A 260 -4.54 15.51 7.29
N ILE A 261 -5.43 16.34 7.83
CA ILE A 261 -6.88 16.09 7.83
C ILE A 261 -7.41 16.02 6.39
N PHE A 262 -7.03 16.98 5.54
CA PHE A 262 -7.46 17.01 4.14
C PHE A 262 -7.06 15.73 3.38
N GLN A 263 -5.81 15.29 3.54
CA GLN A 263 -5.31 14.05 2.95
C GLN A 263 -6.03 12.81 3.50
N GLY A 264 -6.23 12.74 4.82
CA GLY A 264 -6.94 11.65 5.48
C GLY A 264 -8.38 11.50 4.99
N LEU A 265 -9.10 12.62 4.82
CA LEU A 265 -10.47 12.62 4.29
C LEU A 265 -10.54 12.17 2.82
N ARG A 266 -9.53 12.51 2.00
CA ARG A 266 -9.47 12.09 0.59
C ARG A 266 -9.33 10.57 0.41
N ILE A 267 -8.68 9.88 1.35
CA ILE A 267 -8.48 8.43 1.31
C ILE A 267 -9.63 7.69 2.02
N THR A 268 -10.03 8.16 3.21
CA THR A 268 -10.97 7.43 4.07
C THR A 268 -12.39 7.36 3.49
N ARG A 269 -12.86 8.42 2.83
CA ARG A 269 -14.24 8.47 2.30
C ARG A 269 -14.49 7.44 1.19
N PRO A 270 -13.67 7.35 0.12
CA PRO A 270 -13.85 6.32 -0.91
C PRO A 270 -13.73 4.90 -0.37
N VAL A 271 -12.77 4.63 0.51
CA VAL A 271 -12.59 3.30 1.13
C VAL A 271 -13.83 2.91 1.94
N LYS A 272 -14.38 3.81 2.76
CA LYS A 272 -15.60 3.54 3.52
C LYS A 272 -16.80 3.29 2.61
N SER A 273 -16.88 3.98 1.47
CA SER A 273 -17.91 3.71 0.47
C SER A 273 -17.79 2.32 -0.13
N LEU A 274 -16.56 1.89 -0.46
CA LEU A 274 -16.30 0.55 -0.98
C LEU A 274 -16.67 -0.54 0.01
N VAL A 275 -16.29 -0.38 1.29
CA VAL A 275 -16.63 -1.34 2.35
C VAL A 275 -18.14 -1.48 2.49
N ARG A 276 -18.89 -0.37 2.54
CA ARG A 276 -20.35 -0.42 2.59
C ARG A 276 -20.95 -1.11 1.38
N SER A 277 -20.46 -0.80 0.18
CA SER A 277 -20.95 -1.46 -1.04
C SER A 277 -20.71 -2.97 -1.02
N PHE A 278 -19.56 -3.40 -0.49
CA PHE A 278 -19.26 -4.81 -0.30
C PHE A 278 -20.20 -5.46 0.72
N GLU A 279 -20.47 -4.81 1.85
CA GLU A 279 -21.43 -5.30 2.86
C GLU A 279 -22.84 -5.45 2.28
N THR A 280 -23.34 -4.46 1.53
CA THR A 280 -24.65 -4.53 0.87
C THR A 280 -24.71 -5.68 -0.13
N PHE A 281 -23.66 -5.87 -0.93
CA PHE A 281 -23.55 -6.97 -1.88
C PHE A 281 -23.55 -8.34 -1.18
N ALA A 282 -22.79 -8.48 -0.10
CA ALA A 282 -22.74 -9.70 0.70
C ALA A 282 -24.07 -10.01 1.42
N GLN A 283 -24.91 -9.01 1.66
CA GLN A 283 -26.25 -9.18 2.23
C GLN A 283 -27.33 -9.58 1.20
N GLY A 284 -26.96 -9.74 -0.08
CA GLY A 284 -27.83 -10.27 -1.12
C GLY A 284 -28.27 -9.26 -2.18
N ASP A 285 -27.89 -7.99 -2.07
CA ASP A 285 -28.12 -7.01 -3.14
C ASP A 285 -27.02 -7.11 -4.21
N LEU A 286 -27.14 -8.12 -5.07
CA LEU A 286 -26.18 -8.37 -6.14
C LEU A 286 -26.22 -7.32 -7.27
N GLY A 287 -27.22 -6.43 -7.27
CA GLY A 287 -27.36 -5.32 -8.22
C GLY A 287 -26.53 -4.09 -7.83
N HIS A 288 -26.09 -4.01 -6.58
CA HIS A 288 -25.36 -2.85 -6.09
C HIS A 288 -23.98 -2.72 -6.74
N ARG A 289 -23.63 -1.50 -7.19
CA ARG A 289 -22.33 -1.19 -7.80
C ARG A 289 -21.69 -0.02 -7.10
N VAL A 290 -20.37 -0.05 -7.01
CA VAL A 290 -19.59 1.04 -6.41
C VAL A 290 -19.17 2.03 -7.50
N SER A 291 -19.33 3.33 -7.23
CA SER A 291 -18.92 4.40 -8.13
C SER A 291 -17.85 5.26 -7.46
N ILE A 292 -16.59 5.07 -7.85
CA ILE A 292 -15.42 5.76 -7.27
C ILE A 292 -14.63 6.42 -8.39
N HIS A 293 -14.47 7.74 -8.31
CA HIS A 293 -13.76 8.54 -9.32
C HIS A 293 -12.59 9.31 -8.68
N THR A 294 -11.57 8.58 -8.23
CA THR A 294 -10.40 9.13 -7.52
C THR A 294 -9.15 9.25 -8.40
N ASN A 295 -9.18 8.67 -9.61
CA ASN A 295 -8.06 8.57 -10.57
C ASN A 295 -6.79 7.99 -9.93
N ASP A 296 -6.96 7.01 -9.05
CA ASP A 296 -5.91 6.32 -8.31
C ASP A 296 -6.27 4.83 -8.07
N GLU A 297 -5.53 4.13 -7.22
CA GLU A 297 -5.73 2.71 -6.93
C GLU A 297 -7.11 2.40 -6.30
N ILE A 298 -7.75 3.34 -5.59
CA ILE A 298 -9.08 3.08 -5.01
C ILE A 298 -10.14 3.01 -6.11
N GLN A 299 -10.00 3.80 -7.18
CA GLN A 299 -10.86 3.65 -8.35
C GLN A 299 -10.65 2.30 -9.03
N VAL A 300 -9.41 1.84 -9.18
CA VAL A 300 -9.11 0.51 -9.74
C VAL A 300 -9.74 -0.59 -8.88
N LEU A 301 -9.69 -0.45 -7.55
CA LEU A 301 -10.33 -1.39 -6.63
C LEU A 301 -11.87 -1.39 -6.76
N GLY A 302 -12.47 -0.21 -6.95
CA GLY A 302 -13.91 -0.10 -7.21
C GLY A 302 -14.34 -0.71 -8.56
N GLU A 303 -13.57 -0.47 -9.62
CA GLU A 303 -13.77 -1.10 -10.94
C GLU A 303 -13.62 -2.62 -10.85
N GLY A 304 -12.60 -3.12 -10.13
CA GLY A 304 -12.40 -4.55 -9.90
C GLY A 304 -13.51 -5.20 -9.09
N PHE A 305 -14.05 -4.53 -8.07
CA PHE A 305 -15.23 -4.99 -7.34
C PHE A 305 -16.44 -5.13 -8.26
N ASN A 306 -16.74 -4.13 -9.09
CA ASN A 306 -17.87 -4.20 -10.03
C ASN A 306 -17.71 -5.34 -11.03
N PHE A 307 -16.50 -5.53 -11.57
CA PHE A 307 -16.21 -6.65 -12.48
C PHE A 307 -16.45 -8.01 -11.82
N MET A 308 -16.00 -8.20 -10.57
CA MET A 308 -16.28 -9.44 -9.83
C MET A 308 -17.77 -9.61 -9.54
N ALA A 309 -18.47 -8.54 -9.17
CA ALA A 309 -19.91 -8.55 -8.92
C ALA A 309 -20.71 -8.98 -10.16
N ASP A 310 -20.36 -8.43 -11.34
CA ASP A 310 -20.98 -8.80 -12.62
C ASP A 310 -20.74 -10.29 -12.95
N ASN A 311 -19.49 -10.76 -12.82
CA ASN A 311 -19.17 -12.16 -13.08
C ASN A 311 -19.84 -13.12 -12.10
N LEU A 312 -19.95 -12.75 -10.81
CA LEU A 312 -20.63 -13.59 -9.83
C LEU A 312 -22.12 -13.73 -10.17
N VAL A 313 -22.78 -12.65 -10.58
CA VAL A 313 -24.19 -12.69 -11.03
C VAL A 313 -24.36 -13.63 -12.23
N ILE A 314 -23.47 -13.52 -13.22
CA ILE A 314 -23.49 -14.41 -14.40
C ILE A 314 -23.31 -15.86 -13.99
N LEU A 315 -22.31 -16.16 -13.15
CA LEU A 315 -22.04 -17.52 -12.68
C LEU A 315 -23.22 -18.09 -11.88
N LEU A 316 -23.85 -17.30 -11.00
CA LEU A 316 -25.02 -17.74 -10.24
C LEU A 316 -26.18 -18.10 -11.19
N GLN A 317 -26.46 -17.26 -12.19
CA GLN A 317 -27.49 -17.56 -13.19
C GLN A 317 -27.18 -18.81 -14.00
N GLU A 318 -25.92 -19.04 -14.38
CA GLU A 318 -25.52 -20.27 -15.07
C GLU A 318 -25.66 -21.50 -14.18
N THR A 319 -25.28 -21.41 -12.90
CA THR A 319 -25.44 -22.52 -11.95
C THR A 319 -26.90 -22.87 -11.69
N GLU A 320 -27.77 -21.87 -11.56
CA GLU A 320 -29.21 -22.07 -11.40
C GLU A 320 -29.81 -22.76 -12.64
N LYS A 321 -29.48 -22.27 -13.84
CA LYS A 321 -29.93 -22.90 -15.09
C LYS A 321 -29.46 -24.35 -15.22
N LYS A 322 -28.19 -24.63 -14.89
CA LYS A 322 -27.66 -26.00 -14.88
C LYS A 322 -28.36 -26.89 -13.86
N ALA A 323 -28.67 -26.37 -12.67
CA ALA A 323 -29.38 -27.11 -11.64
C ALA A 323 -30.82 -27.46 -12.08
N VAL A 324 -31.54 -26.51 -12.69
CA VAL A 324 -32.87 -26.76 -13.25
C VAL A 324 -32.80 -27.82 -14.35
N MET A 325 -31.88 -27.68 -15.31
CA MET A 325 -31.72 -28.64 -16.41
C MET A 325 -31.35 -30.05 -15.91
N ALA A 326 -30.47 -30.15 -14.91
CA ALA A 326 -30.13 -31.44 -14.29
C ALA A 326 -31.36 -32.09 -13.65
N LYS A 327 -32.24 -31.31 -13.00
CA LYS A 327 -33.48 -31.83 -12.42
C LYS A 327 -34.46 -32.31 -13.51
N GLU A 328 -34.57 -31.58 -14.62
CA GLU A 328 -35.41 -32.00 -15.76
C GLU A 328 -34.90 -33.31 -16.39
N LEU A 329 -33.58 -33.47 -16.52
CA LEU A 329 -32.96 -34.71 -17.01
C LEU A 329 -33.20 -35.89 -16.05
N GLU A 330 -33.09 -35.69 -14.74
CA GLU A 330 -33.39 -36.73 -13.73
C GLU A 330 -34.85 -37.21 -13.82
N VAL A 331 -35.79 -36.30 -14.07
CA VAL A 331 -37.20 -36.65 -14.30
C VAL A 331 -37.35 -37.45 -15.59
N ALA A 332 -36.71 -37.02 -16.67
CA ALA A 332 -36.74 -37.75 -17.94
C ALA A 332 -36.19 -39.18 -17.81
N ARG A 333 -35.07 -39.35 -17.09
CA ARG A 333 -34.49 -40.64 -16.74
C ARG A 333 -35.48 -41.55 -16.01
N THR A 334 -36.09 -41.03 -14.95
CA THR A 334 -37.06 -41.78 -14.13
C THR A 334 -38.23 -42.26 -14.97
N ILE A 335 -38.71 -41.44 -15.92
CA ILE A 335 -39.77 -41.83 -16.85
C ILE A 335 -39.27 -42.93 -17.79
N GLN A 336 -38.07 -42.80 -18.36
CA GLN A 336 -37.52 -43.80 -19.27
C GLN A 336 -37.31 -45.16 -18.60
N GLU A 337 -36.89 -45.19 -17.34
CA GLU A 337 -36.75 -46.43 -16.57
C GLU A 337 -38.08 -47.20 -16.48
N THR A 338 -39.23 -46.52 -16.57
CA THR A 338 -40.56 -47.18 -16.64
C THR A 338 -40.90 -47.79 -18.02
N LEU A 339 -40.13 -47.46 -19.06
CA LEU A 339 -40.38 -47.91 -20.43
C LEU A 339 -39.79 -49.30 -20.71
N VAL A 340 -38.82 -49.75 -19.91
CA VAL A 340 -38.18 -51.06 -19.97
C VAL A 340 -38.72 -51.99 -18.87
N PRO A 341 -38.70 -53.33 -19.04
CA PRO A 341 -39.07 -54.27 -17.99
C PRO A 341 -38.10 -54.18 -16.80
N PRO A 342 -38.52 -54.60 -15.59
CA PRO A 342 -37.62 -54.67 -14.45
C PRO A 342 -36.46 -55.66 -14.72
N ASN A 343 -35.33 -55.43 -14.05
CA ASN A 343 -34.14 -56.28 -14.12
C ASN A 343 -34.29 -57.64 -13.39
N ASP A 344 -35.52 -58.04 -13.07
CA ASP A 344 -35.83 -59.30 -12.39
C ASP A 344 -36.01 -60.45 -13.38
N LEU A 345 -35.84 -61.68 -12.89
CA LEU A 345 -36.11 -62.88 -13.69
C LEU A 345 -37.60 -62.97 -13.99
N MET A 346 -37.94 -62.99 -15.28
CA MET A 346 -39.30 -63.16 -15.78
C MET A 346 -39.49 -64.59 -16.31
N THR A 347 -40.59 -65.22 -15.90
CA THR A 347 -40.87 -66.62 -16.21
C THR A 347 -42.02 -66.70 -17.21
N PHE A 348 -41.70 -67.09 -18.43
CA PHE A 348 -42.68 -67.45 -19.46
C PHE A 348 -42.89 -68.98 -19.46
N PRO A 349 -43.98 -69.50 -20.06
CA PRO A 349 -44.11 -70.93 -20.34
C PRO A 349 -42.91 -71.41 -21.16
N LYS A 350 -42.23 -72.47 -20.69
CA LYS A 350 -41.05 -73.08 -21.33
C LYS A 350 -39.81 -72.18 -21.54
N MET A 351 -39.83 -70.89 -21.16
CA MET A 351 -38.66 -70.00 -21.24
C MET A 351 -38.56 -69.10 -20.00
N ASP A 352 -37.36 -68.88 -19.47
CA ASP A 352 -37.09 -67.80 -18.51
C ASP A 352 -36.30 -66.69 -19.20
N VAL A 353 -36.59 -65.44 -18.85
CA VAL A 353 -36.03 -64.24 -19.48
C VAL A 353 -35.51 -63.29 -18.42
N ILE A 354 -34.35 -62.68 -18.66
CA ILE A 354 -33.84 -61.59 -17.85
C ILE A 354 -33.23 -60.53 -18.75
N GLY A 355 -33.35 -59.26 -18.36
CA GLY A 355 -32.68 -58.17 -19.06
C GLY A 355 -31.75 -57.35 -18.19
N TYR A 356 -31.06 -56.46 -18.88
CA TYR A 356 -30.16 -55.43 -18.40
C TYR A 356 -30.28 -54.25 -19.36
N PHE A 357 -30.42 -53.06 -18.80
CA PHE A 357 -30.38 -51.81 -19.55
C PHE A 357 -29.68 -50.77 -18.69
N VAL A 358 -28.64 -50.14 -19.24
CA VAL A 358 -27.97 -48.98 -18.67
C VAL A 358 -27.71 -47.96 -19.77
N PRO A 359 -28.23 -46.73 -19.66
CA PRO A 359 -27.94 -45.69 -20.63
C PRO A 359 -26.52 -45.14 -20.44
N ALA A 360 -25.87 -44.73 -21.54
CA ALA A 360 -24.57 -44.05 -21.51
C ALA A 360 -24.65 -42.62 -20.96
N SER A 361 -25.85 -42.02 -21.00
CA SER A 361 -26.12 -40.68 -20.46
C SER A 361 -27.32 -40.72 -19.52
N GLU A 362 -27.92 -39.56 -19.19
CA GLU A 362 -29.11 -39.57 -18.31
C GLU A 362 -30.31 -40.29 -18.92
N THR A 363 -30.37 -40.37 -20.26
CA THR A 363 -31.41 -41.11 -20.99
C THR A 363 -30.80 -41.80 -22.22
N GLY A 364 -31.33 -42.96 -22.60
CA GLY A 364 -30.83 -43.76 -23.72
C GLY A 364 -31.67 -43.75 -25.00
N GLY A 365 -31.07 -44.06 -26.14
CA GLY A 365 -31.73 -44.48 -27.37
C GLY A 365 -32.06 -45.98 -27.42
N ASP A 366 -31.45 -46.77 -26.54
CA ASP A 366 -31.73 -48.20 -26.39
C ASP A 366 -33.07 -48.49 -25.71
N TRP A 367 -33.73 -49.55 -26.16
CA TRP A 367 -34.98 -50.02 -25.58
C TRP A 367 -35.24 -51.50 -25.87
N TRP A 368 -35.74 -52.22 -24.87
CA TRP A 368 -36.30 -53.55 -25.07
C TRP A 368 -37.59 -53.69 -24.26
N TYR A 369 -38.45 -54.60 -24.71
CA TYR A 369 -39.67 -54.96 -23.99
C TYR A 369 -40.19 -56.34 -24.37
N HIS A 370 -41.18 -56.83 -23.63
CA HIS A 370 -41.89 -58.06 -23.97
C HIS A 370 -43.39 -57.89 -23.83
N TYR A 371 -44.15 -58.63 -24.62
CA TYR A 371 -45.61 -58.61 -24.60
C TYR A 371 -46.18 -60.01 -24.67
N LYS A 372 -47.16 -60.29 -23.81
CA LYS A 372 -47.94 -61.52 -23.88
C LYS A 372 -48.98 -61.39 -25.01
N LEU A 373 -48.98 -62.34 -25.93
CA LEU A 373 -49.91 -62.41 -27.05
C LEU A 373 -50.99 -63.46 -26.80
N SER A 374 -51.95 -63.55 -27.72
CA SER A 374 -52.91 -64.65 -27.75
C SER A 374 -52.23 -66.01 -27.93
N ASN A 375 -52.88 -67.07 -27.43
CA ASN A 375 -52.40 -68.45 -27.44
C ASN A 375 -51.10 -68.68 -26.65
N GLU A 376 -50.86 -67.94 -25.57
CA GLU A 376 -49.65 -68.06 -24.74
C GLU A 376 -48.35 -67.87 -25.53
N ARG A 377 -48.37 -67.05 -26.58
CA ARG A 377 -47.17 -66.64 -27.31
C ARG A 377 -46.62 -65.35 -26.73
N TYR A 378 -45.34 -65.08 -26.95
CA TYR A 378 -44.66 -63.92 -26.37
C TYR A 378 -43.88 -63.17 -27.44
N LEU A 379 -44.18 -61.87 -27.63
CA LEU A 379 -43.38 -60.97 -28.44
C LEU A 379 -42.23 -60.44 -27.57
N ILE A 380 -41.00 -60.54 -28.07
CA ILE A 380 -39.82 -59.89 -27.50
C ILE A 380 -39.28 -58.95 -28.56
N ILE A 381 -39.03 -57.70 -28.16
CA ILE A 381 -38.55 -56.65 -29.02
C ILE A 381 -37.38 -55.95 -28.36
N ILE A 382 -36.36 -55.64 -29.14
CA ILE A 382 -35.20 -54.84 -28.77
C ILE A 382 -34.90 -53.89 -29.91
N GLY A 383 -34.47 -52.68 -29.60
CA GLY A 383 -34.00 -51.76 -30.61
C GLY A 383 -33.19 -50.63 -30.01
N ASP A 384 -32.51 -49.94 -30.92
CA ASP A 384 -31.58 -48.86 -30.64
C ASP A 384 -31.89 -47.71 -31.60
N VAL A 385 -32.15 -46.53 -31.04
CA VAL A 385 -32.37 -45.30 -31.78
C VAL A 385 -31.03 -44.62 -32.02
N THR A 386 -30.75 -44.24 -33.26
CA THR A 386 -29.53 -43.52 -33.62
C THR A 386 -29.30 -42.29 -32.74
N GLY A 387 -28.14 -42.24 -32.07
CA GLY A 387 -27.75 -41.19 -31.14
C GLY A 387 -28.27 -41.45 -29.73
N HIS A 388 -27.81 -40.68 -28.74
CA HIS A 388 -28.15 -40.88 -27.34
C HIS A 388 -28.82 -39.65 -26.72
N GLY A 389 -29.24 -39.76 -25.46
CA GLY A 389 -29.85 -38.65 -24.72
C GLY A 389 -31.35 -38.47 -25.00
N VAL A 390 -31.87 -37.30 -24.60
CA VAL A 390 -33.33 -37.06 -24.53
C VAL A 390 -34.04 -37.24 -25.88
N PRO A 391 -33.52 -36.76 -27.02
CA PRO A 391 -34.20 -36.94 -28.30
C PRO A 391 -34.38 -38.43 -28.68
N ALA A 392 -33.36 -39.25 -28.46
CA ALA A 392 -33.42 -40.69 -28.75
C ALA A 392 -34.42 -41.40 -27.82
N ALA A 393 -34.42 -41.05 -26.52
CA ALA A 393 -35.39 -41.55 -25.55
C ALA A 393 -36.85 -41.18 -25.88
N MET A 394 -37.10 -40.04 -26.53
CA MET A 394 -38.44 -39.70 -27.01
C MET A 394 -38.91 -40.61 -28.15
N ILE A 395 -37.99 -41.03 -29.03
CA ILE A 395 -38.30 -41.97 -30.11
C ILE A 395 -38.58 -43.37 -29.55
N THR A 396 -37.82 -43.83 -28.55
CA THR A 396 -38.12 -45.10 -27.87
C THR A 396 -39.48 -45.08 -27.18
N ALA A 397 -39.85 -43.98 -26.53
CA ALA A 397 -41.18 -43.80 -25.95
C ALA A 397 -42.30 -43.85 -27.02
N ALA A 398 -42.07 -43.24 -28.19
CA ALA A 398 -43.00 -43.33 -29.31
C ALA A 398 -43.11 -44.78 -29.85
N ALA A 399 -41.98 -45.49 -29.96
CA ALA A 399 -41.93 -46.89 -30.37
C ALA A 399 -42.72 -47.79 -29.41
N LYS A 400 -42.50 -47.63 -28.10
CA LYS A 400 -43.22 -48.35 -27.05
C LYS A 400 -44.72 -48.07 -27.11
N SER A 401 -45.12 -46.80 -27.16
CA SER A 401 -46.53 -46.40 -27.22
C SER A 401 -47.23 -46.98 -28.46
N ALA A 402 -46.53 -47.01 -29.60
CA ALA A 402 -47.03 -47.67 -30.80
C ALA A 402 -47.20 -49.18 -30.61
N CYS A 403 -46.22 -49.86 -30.00
CA CYS A 403 -46.33 -51.27 -29.65
C CYS A 403 -47.55 -51.53 -28.75
N ASP A 404 -47.67 -50.79 -27.64
CA ASP A 404 -48.79 -50.88 -26.70
C ASP A 404 -50.13 -50.75 -27.45
N THR A 405 -50.23 -49.75 -28.34
CA THR A 405 -51.44 -49.50 -29.13
C THR A 405 -51.76 -50.62 -30.11
N ILE A 406 -50.76 -51.08 -30.89
CA ILE A 406 -50.95 -52.15 -31.87
C ILE A 406 -51.41 -53.44 -31.19
N LEU A 407 -50.87 -53.73 -30.01
CA LEU A 407 -51.18 -54.95 -29.26
C LEU A 407 -52.58 -54.97 -28.65
N THR A 408 -53.22 -53.82 -28.47
CA THR A 408 -54.66 -53.77 -28.13
C THR A 408 -55.56 -54.25 -29.27
N MET A 409 -55.05 -54.29 -30.51
CA MET A 409 -55.78 -54.69 -31.70
C MET A 409 -55.43 -56.14 -32.06
N GLU A 410 -56.06 -57.12 -31.41
CA GLU A 410 -55.74 -58.56 -31.54
C GLU A 410 -55.63 -59.06 -33.00
N SER A 411 -56.34 -58.44 -33.94
CA SER A 411 -56.29 -58.79 -35.37
C SER A 411 -54.97 -58.45 -36.08
N LEU A 412 -54.14 -57.55 -35.54
CA LEU A 412 -52.90 -57.07 -36.17
C LEU A 412 -51.64 -57.81 -35.69
N VAL A 413 -51.74 -58.54 -34.58
CA VAL A 413 -50.61 -59.05 -33.81
C VAL A 413 -49.92 -60.31 -34.39
N PRO A 414 -50.59 -61.25 -35.11
CA PRO A 414 -49.89 -62.44 -35.61
C PRO A 414 -48.91 -62.20 -36.77
N ASN A 415 -48.93 -61.03 -37.41
CA ASN A 415 -48.09 -60.75 -38.58
C ASN A 415 -46.96 -59.76 -38.22
N LEU A 416 -45.76 -60.31 -37.98
CA LEU A 416 -44.57 -59.51 -37.68
C LEU A 416 -44.23 -58.48 -38.78
N SER A 417 -44.47 -58.77 -40.06
CA SER A 417 -44.19 -57.80 -41.13
C SER A 417 -45.09 -56.57 -40.99
N THR A 418 -46.39 -56.78 -40.81
CA THR A 418 -47.35 -55.66 -40.63
C THR A 418 -47.05 -54.88 -39.35
N PHE A 419 -46.68 -55.57 -38.27
CA PHE A 419 -46.25 -54.93 -37.03
C PHE A 419 -45.04 -54.00 -37.25
N MET A 420 -44.01 -54.48 -37.95
CA MET A 420 -42.81 -53.69 -38.26
C MET A 420 -43.10 -52.54 -39.23
N GLU A 421 -44.00 -52.71 -40.21
CA GLU A 421 -44.41 -51.62 -41.12
C GLU A 421 -45.11 -50.46 -40.37
N ILE A 422 -45.95 -50.77 -39.38
CA ILE A 422 -46.60 -49.75 -38.55
C ILE A 422 -45.56 -49.04 -37.69
N LEU A 423 -44.64 -49.78 -37.06
CA LEU A 423 -43.54 -49.17 -36.31
C LEU A 423 -42.68 -48.29 -37.21
N ASN A 424 -42.32 -48.73 -38.41
CA ASN A 424 -41.54 -47.94 -39.35
C ASN A 424 -42.21 -46.59 -39.64
N LYS A 425 -43.53 -46.57 -39.86
CA LYS A 425 -44.30 -45.33 -40.07
C LYS A 425 -44.27 -44.41 -38.86
N VAL A 426 -44.40 -44.95 -37.64
CA VAL A 426 -44.34 -44.16 -36.41
C VAL A 426 -42.96 -43.54 -36.24
N ILE A 427 -41.89 -44.33 -36.39
CA ILE A 427 -40.52 -43.82 -36.27
C ILE A 427 -40.22 -42.80 -37.37
N HIS A 428 -40.66 -43.05 -38.61
CA HIS A 428 -40.46 -42.12 -39.72
C HIS A 428 -41.11 -40.74 -39.45
N GLN A 429 -42.35 -40.74 -38.94
CA GLN A 429 -43.09 -39.52 -38.63
C GLN A 429 -42.50 -38.74 -37.44
N ASN A 430 -42.06 -39.45 -36.39
CA ASN A 430 -41.51 -38.82 -35.20
C ASN A 430 -40.04 -38.41 -35.38
N GLY A 431 -39.25 -39.24 -36.05
CA GLY A 431 -37.83 -39.02 -36.30
C GLY A 431 -37.53 -37.98 -37.39
N LYS A 432 -38.48 -37.70 -38.30
CA LYS A 432 -38.40 -36.67 -39.35
C LYS A 432 -37.09 -36.72 -40.18
N GLY A 433 -36.58 -37.92 -40.42
CA GLY A 433 -35.33 -38.17 -41.15
C GLY A 433 -34.04 -37.82 -40.40
N GLN A 434 -34.12 -37.47 -39.11
CA GLN A 434 -32.98 -37.21 -38.24
C GLN A 434 -32.69 -38.38 -37.29
N PHE A 435 -33.74 -39.12 -36.90
CA PHE A 435 -33.63 -40.28 -36.03
C PHE A 435 -34.18 -41.52 -36.73
N PHE A 436 -33.42 -42.61 -36.63
CA PHE A 436 -33.77 -43.94 -37.12
C PHE A 436 -33.65 -44.91 -35.96
N MET A 437 -34.28 -46.07 -36.07
CA MET A 437 -34.21 -47.09 -35.04
C MET A 437 -33.86 -48.43 -35.66
N THR A 438 -32.74 -49.02 -35.22
CA THR A 438 -32.51 -50.44 -35.46
C THR A 438 -33.43 -51.24 -34.54
N CYS A 439 -34.01 -52.33 -35.02
CA CYS A 439 -34.94 -53.10 -34.19
C CYS A 439 -34.95 -54.58 -34.56
N PHE A 440 -34.91 -55.46 -33.57
CA PHE A 440 -35.16 -56.88 -33.71
C PHE A 440 -36.42 -57.26 -32.93
N ALA A 441 -37.34 -57.96 -33.60
CA ALA A 441 -38.57 -58.43 -32.98
C ALA A 441 -38.77 -59.93 -33.24
N CYS A 442 -39.25 -60.65 -32.24
CA CYS A 442 -39.52 -62.08 -32.37
C CYS A 442 -40.72 -62.53 -31.55
N ILE A 443 -41.46 -63.50 -32.07
CA ILE A 443 -42.56 -64.18 -31.40
C ILE A 443 -42.08 -65.57 -31.02
N PHE A 444 -42.09 -65.85 -29.72
CA PHE A 444 -41.86 -67.18 -29.16
C PHE A 444 -43.19 -67.91 -28.97
N ASP A 445 -43.28 -69.11 -29.51
CA ASP A 445 -44.38 -70.06 -29.28
C ASP A 445 -43.93 -71.21 -28.36
N PRO A 446 -44.37 -71.24 -27.09
CA PRO A 446 -44.02 -72.29 -26.15
C PRO A 446 -44.53 -73.68 -26.53
N ALA A 447 -45.58 -73.78 -27.35
CA ALA A 447 -46.17 -75.08 -27.72
C ALA A 447 -45.29 -75.81 -28.75
N SER A 448 -44.70 -75.07 -29.68
CA SER A 448 -43.83 -75.60 -30.75
C SER A 448 -42.33 -75.41 -30.48
N LEU A 449 -41.97 -74.63 -29.45
CA LEU A 449 -40.61 -74.11 -29.21
C LEU A 449 -40.05 -73.38 -30.45
N GLN A 450 -40.92 -72.77 -31.24
CA GLN A 450 -40.54 -72.01 -32.42
C GLN A 450 -40.36 -70.54 -32.07
N LEU A 451 -39.29 -69.94 -32.60
CA LEU A 451 -39.05 -68.51 -32.55
C LEU A 451 -39.16 -67.95 -33.98
N THR A 452 -40.20 -67.19 -34.24
CA THR A 452 -40.41 -66.47 -35.51
C THR A 452 -39.87 -65.05 -35.34
N PHE A 453 -39.00 -64.57 -36.21
CA PHE A 453 -38.30 -63.30 -36.01
C PHE A 453 -38.12 -62.48 -37.28
N VAL A 454 -37.88 -61.19 -37.06
CA VAL A 454 -37.68 -60.15 -38.07
C VAL A 454 -36.62 -59.18 -37.55
N ASN A 455 -35.85 -58.59 -38.47
CA ASN A 455 -34.80 -57.63 -38.13
C ASN A 455 -34.87 -56.41 -39.06
N ALA A 456 -34.99 -55.23 -38.46
CA ALA A 456 -34.95 -53.92 -39.08
C ALA A 456 -33.60 -53.25 -38.80
N GLY A 457 -32.52 -53.83 -39.35
CA GLY A 457 -31.18 -53.25 -39.32
C GLY A 457 -30.42 -53.32 -38.00
N HIS A 458 -30.90 -54.10 -37.02
CA HIS A 458 -30.26 -54.37 -35.74
C HIS A 458 -29.13 -55.40 -35.87
N ASN A 459 -28.20 -55.41 -34.91
CA ASN A 459 -27.22 -56.48 -34.76
C ASN A 459 -27.92 -57.83 -34.53
N PHE A 460 -27.33 -58.92 -35.03
CA PHE A 460 -28.00 -60.22 -35.05
C PHE A 460 -27.92 -60.93 -33.69
N PRO A 461 -29.06 -61.23 -33.04
CA PRO A 461 -29.09 -62.04 -31.82
C PRO A 461 -28.55 -63.46 -32.05
N TYR A 462 -28.18 -64.11 -30.97
CA TYR A 462 -27.64 -65.48 -30.98
C TYR A 462 -28.60 -66.48 -30.32
N VAL A 463 -28.56 -67.72 -30.80
CA VAL A 463 -28.92 -68.90 -30.01
C VAL A 463 -27.63 -69.66 -29.72
N TYR A 464 -27.26 -69.76 -28.44
CA TYR A 464 -26.20 -70.64 -28.00
C TYR A 464 -26.79 -71.99 -27.65
N ARG A 465 -26.48 -72.98 -28.50
CA ARG A 465 -26.86 -74.37 -28.32
C ARG A 465 -25.74 -75.10 -27.60
N LYS A 466 -25.95 -75.37 -26.32
CA LYS A 466 -24.95 -76.01 -25.46
C LYS A 466 -24.61 -77.43 -25.93
N THR A 467 -25.58 -78.20 -26.41
CA THR A 467 -25.42 -79.59 -26.85
C THR A 467 -24.45 -79.75 -28.03
N GLU A 468 -24.43 -78.75 -28.93
CA GLU A 468 -23.53 -78.69 -30.09
C GLU A 468 -22.32 -77.77 -29.86
N ASP A 469 -22.27 -77.09 -28.71
CA ASP A 469 -21.30 -76.03 -28.40
C ASP A 469 -21.21 -74.97 -29.51
N LYS A 470 -22.37 -74.52 -29.99
CA LYS A 470 -22.50 -73.73 -31.22
C LYS A 470 -23.34 -72.48 -31.02
N PHE A 471 -22.88 -71.38 -31.60
CA PHE A 471 -23.66 -70.14 -31.74
C PHE A 471 -24.33 -70.11 -33.11
N ILE A 472 -25.66 -70.02 -33.12
CA ILE A 472 -26.49 -69.85 -34.31
C ILE A 472 -26.94 -68.39 -34.35
N GLN A 473 -26.51 -67.63 -35.36
CA GLN A 473 -26.97 -66.25 -35.55
C GLN A 473 -28.36 -66.21 -36.17
N LEU A 474 -29.25 -65.40 -35.62
CA LEU A 474 -30.59 -65.15 -36.15
C LEU A 474 -30.54 -64.13 -37.30
N MET A 475 -29.96 -64.55 -38.43
CA MET A 475 -29.69 -63.67 -39.57
C MET A 475 -30.90 -63.51 -40.50
N VAL A 476 -31.49 -62.32 -40.46
CA VAL A 476 -32.46 -61.82 -41.43
C VAL A 476 -32.16 -60.36 -41.72
N ARG A 477 -32.23 -59.93 -42.98
CA ARG A 477 -31.90 -58.54 -43.36
C ARG A 477 -33.18 -57.71 -43.42
N GLY A 478 -33.05 -56.44 -43.04
CA GLY A 478 -34.11 -55.45 -43.20
C GLY A 478 -33.54 -54.05 -42.96
N ASN A 479 -34.28 -53.05 -43.42
CA ASN A 479 -33.90 -51.64 -43.29
C ASN A 479 -34.27 -51.10 -41.91
N ARG A 480 -33.58 -50.04 -41.46
CA ARG A 480 -33.85 -49.45 -40.16
C ARG A 480 -35.24 -48.83 -40.15
N LEU A 481 -35.89 -48.85 -38.99
CA LEU A 481 -37.15 -48.13 -38.81
C LEU A 481 -36.88 -46.62 -38.94
N GLY A 482 -37.80 -45.91 -39.57
CA GLY A 482 -37.70 -44.49 -39.91
C GLY A 482 -37.19 -44.22 -41.33
N GLU A 483 -36.60 -45.21 -42.00
CA GLU A 483 -36.19 -45.08 -43.40
C GLU A 483 -37.40 -45.15 -44.35
N PRO A 484 -37.30 -44.53 -45.55
CA PRO A 484 -38.34 -44.67 -46.57
C PRO A 484 -38.66 -46.15 -46.81
N ASP A 485 -39.95 -46.47 -46.95
CA ASP A 485 -40.42 -47.84 -47.17
C ASP A 485 -39.77 -48.44 -48.43
N GLN A 486 -39.07 -49.57 -48.27
CA GLN A 486 -38.41 -50.29 -49.37
C GLN A 486 -39.00 -51.70 -49.58
N GLY A 487 -40.16 -51.99 -49.00
CA GLY A 487 -40.84 -53.28 -49.11
C GLY A 487 -40.98 -54.01 -47.77
N PRO A 488 -41.71 -55.15 -47.77
CA PRO A 488 -42.04 -55.88 -46.56
C PRO A 488 -40.79 -56.48 -45.92
N TYR A 489 -40.81 -56.59 -44.58
CA TYR A 489 -39.73 -57.19 -43.82
C TYR A 489 -39.72 -58.72 -43.99
N GLU A 490 -38.54 -59.30 -44.22
CA GLU A 490 -38.37 -60.75 -44.28
C GLU A 490 -38.58 -61.38 -42.89
N ILE A 491 -39.36 -62.46 -42.84
CA ILE A 491 -39.63 -63.22 -41.61
C ILE A 491 -38.92 -64.57 -41.72
N LYS A 492 -38.22 -64.96 -40.65
CA LYS A 492 -37.59 -66.29 -40.52
C LYS A 492 -38.02 -66.97 -39.25
N GLU A 493 -37.78 -68.28 -39.20
CA GLU A 493 -38.10 -69.12 -38.06
C GLU A 493 -36.88 -69.95 -37.66
N VAL A 494 -36.75 -70.20 -36.36
CA VAL A 494 -35.81 -71.17 -35.81
C VAL A 494 -36.51 -72.01 -34.76
N THR A 495 -36.24 -73.31 -34.76
CA THR A 495 -36.71 -74.22 -33.71
C THR A 495 -35.68 -74.25 -32.59
N LEU A 496 -36.12 -73.93 -31.38
CA LEU A 496 -35.32 -73.97 -30.17
C LEU A 496 -35.39 -75.34 -29.51
N GLU A 497 -34.30 -75.74 -28.86
CA GLU A 497 -34.19 -76.96 -28.09
C GLU A 497 -34.20 -76.65 -26.58
N PRO A 498 -34.58 -77.63 -25.72
CA PRO A 498 -34.40 -77.47 -24.28
C PRO A 498 -32.99 -77.03 -23.91
N GLU A 499 -32.88 -76.09 -22.98
CA GLU A 499 -31.62 -75.45 -22.56
C GLU A 499 -30.94 -74.52 -23.58
N ASP A 500 -31.50 -74.30 -24.78
CA ASP A 500 -30.99 -73.26 -25.68
C ASP A 500 -31.05 -71.88 -24.99
N LEU A 501 -29.96 -71.12 -25.14
CA LEU A 501 -29.84 -69.76 -24.62
C LEU A 501 -29.91 -68.76 -25.78
N VAL A 502 -31.00 -68.00 -25.85
CA VAL A 502 -31.16 -66.87 -26.76
C VAL A 502 -30.56 -65.61 -26.14
N VAL A 503 -29.78 -64.87 -26.91
CA VAL A 503 -29.06 -63.67 -26.48
C VAL A 503 -29.41 -62.53 -27.43
N TRP A 504 -30.21 -61.58 -26.95
CA TRP A 504 -30.42 -60.29 -27.60
C TRP A 504 -29.55 -59.25 -26.93
N TYR A 505 -29.00 -58.33 -27.71
CA TYR A 505 -28.07 -57.32 -27.22
C TYR A 505 -28.05 -56.15 -28.18
N THR A 506 -27.62 -54.98 -27.74
CA THR A 506 -27.27 -53.82 -28.59
C THR A 506 -25.77 -53.76 -28.79
N ASP A 507 -25.30 -53.02 -29.80
CA ASP A 507 -23.89 -52.92 -30.16
C ASP A 507 -23.03 -52.23 -29.09
N GLY A 508 -23.59 -51.30 -28.30
CA GLY A 508 -22.86 -50.61 -27.23
C GLY A 508 -22.07 -51.51 -26.28
N ILE A 509 -22.57 -52.73 -25.96
CA ILE A 509 -21.84 -53.68 -25.09
C ILE A 509 -20.63 -54.35 -25.76
N ILE A 510 -20.58 -54.40 -27.10
CA ILE A 510 -19.47 -55.03 -27.83
C ILE A 510 -18.54 -54.01 -28.49
N GLU A 511 -19.03 -52.82 -28.78
CA GLU A 511 -18.27 -51.72 -29.41
C GLU A 511 -17.61 -50.79 -28.38
N ASP A 512 -18.01 -50.82 -27.11
CA ASP A 512 -17.34 -50.03 -26.07
C ASP A 512 -15.85 -50.41 -25.93
N GLU A 513 -15.03 -49.39 -25.66
CA GLU A 513 -13.58 -49.45 -25.70
C GLU A 513 -12.94 -49.47 -24.30
N ASN A 514 -11.76 -50.07 -24.21
CA ASN A 514 -10.86 -49.93 -23.07
C ASN A 514 -9.97 -48.66 -23.19
N PRO A 515 -9.11 -48.33 -22.21
CA PRO A 515 -8.21 -47.17 -22.28
C PRO A 515 -7.20 -47.18 -23.44
N GLU A 516 -7.01 -48.33 -24.10
CA GLU A 516 -6.15 -48.49 -25.28
C GLU A 516 -6.93 -48.32 -26.61
N ALA A 517 -8.20 -47.89 -26.55
CA ALA A 517 -9.11 -47.78 -27.70
C ALA A 517 -9.32 -49.12 -28.43
N VAL A 518 -9.41 -50.22 -27.66
CA VAL A 518 -9.74 -51.54 -28.16
C VAL A 518 -11.16 -51.90 -27.73
N GLU A 519 -12.02 -52.20 -28.70
CA GLU A 519 -13.40 -52.66 -28.47
C GLU A 519 -13.46 -54.00 -27.71
N TYR A 520 -14.50 -54.19 -26.89
CA TYR A 520 -14.72 -55.44 -26.16
C TYR A 520 -14.85 -56.65 -27.10
N GLY A 521 -15.61 -56.46 -28.18
CA GLY A 521 -15.66 -57.32 -29.34
C GLY A 521 -16.47 -58.61 -29.18
N ASP A 522 -17.09 -59.03 -30.28
CA ASP A 522 -17.95 -60.21 -30.36
C ASP A 522 -17.27 -61.52 -29.89
N LYS A 523 -15.98 -61.69 -30.20
CA LYS A 523 -15.24 -62.90 -29.79
C LYS A 523 -15.17 -63.06 -28.28
N ARG A 524 -14.95 -61.97 -27.54
CA ARG A 524 -14.90 -61.97 -26.09
C ARG A 524 -16.29 -62.19 -25.51
N PHE A 525 -17.28 -61.44 -26.02
CA PHE A 525 -18.68 -61.56 -25.65
C PHE A 525 -19.16 -63.02 -25.68
N ARG A 526 -19.00 -63.71 -26.81
CA ARG A 526 -19.39 -65.13 -26.95
C ARG A 526 -18.61 -66.07 -26.03
N ARG A 527 -17.31 -65.81 -25.83
CA ARG A 527 -16.48 -66.61 -24.92
C ARG A 527 -17.00 -66.55 -23.48
N ILE A 528 -17.41 -65.37 -23.03
CA ILE A 528 -17.94 -65.16 -21.68
C ILE A 528 -19.33 -65.80 -21.53
N ILE A 529 -20.22 -65.64 -22.51
CA ILE A 529 -21.52 -66.33 -22.53
C ILE A 529 -21.33 -67.85 -22.39
N LYS A 530 -20.44 -68.43 -23.21
CA LYS A 530 -20.13 -69.86 -23.16
C LYS A 530 -19.57 -70.29 -21.80
N LYS A 531 -18.67 -69.50 -21.21
CA LYS A 531 -18.05 -69.80 -19.91
C LYS A 531 -19.08 -69.85 -18.78
N PHE A 532 -20.09 -68.99 -18.82
CA PHE A 532 -21.08 -68.83 -17.74
C PHE A 532 -22.47 -69.38 -18.09
N CYS A 533 -22.62 -70.09 -19.22
CA CYS A 533 -23.91 -70.57 -19.71
C CYS A 533 -24.68 -71.45 -18.72
N ASP A 534 -23.98 -72.14 -17.81
CA ASP A 534 -24.54 -73.03 -16.80
C ASP A 534 -25.02 -72.33 -15.52
N LEU A 535 -24.66 -71.06 -15.34
CA LEU A 535 -25.13 -70.29 -14.19
C LEU A 535 -26.61 -69.92 -14.34
N PRO A 536 -27.33 -69.65 -13.23
CA PRO A 536 -28.61 -68.96 -13.27
C PRO A 536 -28.55 -67.70 -14.14
N LEU A 537 -29.65 -67.35 -14.82
CA LEU A 537 -29.66 -66.26 -15.81
C LEU A 537 -29.21 -64.91 -15.23
N ASN A 538 -29.59 -64.60 -13.99
CA ASN A 538 -29.13 -63.44 -13.25
C ASN A 538 -27.60 -63.47 -13.03
N GLU A 539 -27.05 -64.59 -12.59
CA GLU A 539 -25.60 -64.73 -12.38
C GLU A 539 -24.82 -64.68 -13.70
N LEU A 540 -25.37 -65.21 -14.80
CA LEU A 540 -24.80 -65.11 -16.14
C LEU A 540 -24.73 -63.65 -16.60
N ARG A 541 -25.84 -62.92 -16.48
CA ARG A 541 -25.92 -61.48 -16.81
C ARG A 541 -24.90 -60.70 -15.99
N ASP A 542 -24.92 -60.85 -14.67
CA ASP A 542 -24.05 -60.09 -13.77
C ASP A 542 -22.57 -60.41 -14.00
N SER A 543 -22.24 -61.68 -14.30
CA SER A 543 -20.87 -62.08 -14.64
C SER A 543 -20.39 -61.51 -15.98
N LEU A 544 -21.29 -61.40 -16.97
CA LEU A 544 -20.95 -60.82 -18.26
C LEU A 544 -20.76 -59.30 -18.16
N VAL A 545 -21.70 -58.62 -17.49
CA VAL A 545 -21.61 -57.17 -17.25
C VAL A 545 -20.32 -56.87 -16.49
N LYS A 546 -20.01 -57.63 -15.44
CA LYS A 546 -18.75 -57.46 -14.70
C LYS A 546 -17.50 -57.65 -15.56
N ASP A 547 -17.46 -58.64 -16.44
CA ASP A 547 -16.31 -58.85 -17.35
C ASP A 547 -16.15 -57.68 -18.35
N ALA A 548 -17.27 -57.11 -18.80
CA ALA A 548 -17.31 -55.93 -19.67
C ALA A 548 -16.81 -54.68 -18.93
N GLU A 549 -17.35 -54.37 -17.75
CA GLU A 549 -16.91 -53.24 -16.92
C GLU A 549 -15.42 -53.32 -16.53
N GLU A 550 -14.95 -54.52 -16.16
CA GLU A 550 -13.53 -54.76 -15.87
C GLU A 550 -12.65 -54.55 -17.12
N PHE A 551 -13.17 -54.79 -18.32
CA PHE A 551 -12.45 -54.49 -19.55
C PHE A 551 -12.40 -53.00 -19.85
N TYR A 552 -13.53 -52.29 -19.75
CA TYR A 552 -13.62 -50.85 -19.98
C TYR A 552 -12.75 -50.05 -19.01
N SER A 553 -12.47 -50.58 -17.82
CA SER A 553 -11.51 -50.02 -16.86
C SER A 553 -11.82 -48.56 -16.46
N GLY A 554 -13.11 -48.22 -16.37
CA GLY A 554 -13.59 -46.89 -15.97
C GLY A 554 -13.60 -45.83 -17.08
N VAL A 555 -13.39 -46.23 -18.34
CA VAL A 555 -13.74 -45.38 -19.50
C VAL A 555 -15.26 -45.18 -19.51
N ALA A 556 -15.70 -43.95 -19.78
CA ALA A 556 -17.12 -43.64 -19.87
C ALA A 556 -17.72 -44.31 -21.12
N HIS A 557 -18.87 -44.96 -20.96
CA HIS A 557 -19.60 -45.60 -22.05
C HIS A 557 -19.90 -44.60 -23.16
N GLN A 558 -19.66 -45.02 -24.40
CA GLN A 558 -19.95 -44.18 -25.58
C GLN A 558 -21.38 -44.38 -26.07
N ASP A 559 -21.95 -45.55 -25.81
CA ASP A 559 -23.31 -45.92 -26.19
C ASP A 559 -24.04 -46.72 -25.11
N ASP A 560 -25.35 -46.81 -25.22
CA ASP A 560 -26.19 -47.51 -24.26
C ASP A 560 -25.93 -49.02 -24.27
N HIS A 561 -26.10 -49.66 -23.11
CA HIS A 561 -25.92 -51.09 -22.96
C HIS A 561 -27.24 -51.79 -22.68
N THR A 562 -27.71 -52.55 -23.66
CA THR A 562 -28.86 -53.45 -23.50
C THR A 562 -28.46 -54.90 -23.72
N LEU A 563 -28.85 -55.76 -22.79
CA LEU A 563 -28.68 -57.21 -22.87
C LEU A 563 -29.97 -57.90 -22.41
N VAL A 564 -30.42 -58.89 -23.16
CA VAL A 564 -31.54 -59.75 -22.79
C VAL A 564 -31.16 -61.21 -23.03
N PHE A 565 -31.36 -62.05 -22.02
CA PHE A 565 -31.13 -63.48 -22.10
C PHE A 565 -32.45 -64.23 -21.95
N GLY A 566 -32.71 -65.18 -22.85
CA GLY A 566 -33.82 -66.12 -22.77
C GLY A 566 -33.31 -67.55 -22.72
N ARG A 567 -33.67 -68.34 -21.71
CA ARG A 567 -33.27 -69.76 -21.61
C ARG A 567 -34.48 -70.67 -21.69
N ILE A 568 -34.46 -71.62 -22.62
CA ILE A 568 -35.49 -72.65 -22.70
C ILE A 568 -35.36 -73.61 -21.52
N LYS A 569 -36.47 -73.86 -20.84
CA LYS A 569 -36.53 -74.73 -19.66
C LYS A 569 -36.23 -76.18 -20.06
N LYS A 570 -35.61 -76.93 -19.14
CA LYS A 570 -35.57 -78.39 -19.24
C LYS A 570 -36.99 -78.93 -19.36
N ALA A 571 -37.14 -79.92 -20.25
CA ALA A 571 -38.44 -80.47 -20.66
C ALA A 571 -39.29 -80.94 -19.48
#